data_AF-A0A957AI26-F1
#
_entry.id   AF-A0A957AI26-F1
#
_cell.length_a   1.000
_cell.length_b   1.000
_cell.length_c   1.000
_cell.angle_alpha   90.00
_cell.angle_beta   90.00
_cell.angle_gamma   90.00
#
_symmetry.space_group_name_H-M   'P 1'
#
loop_
_entity.id
_entity.type
_entity.pdbx_description
1 polymer ?
#
loop_
_entity_poly.entity_id
_entity_poly.type
_entity_poly.pdbx_seq_one_letter_code
_entity_poly.pdbx_strand_id
1 'polypeptide(L)' 'KGLEFPIVALAGLTELRREFAKDAEERLEYEHRERRALYVAMTRAMRGLLVLLPEDTASPLFTGFAEPYWNIESDAS' A
#
# COMPACT_ATOMS: atom_id res chain seq x y z
N LYS A 1 -6.86 6.47 -16.65
CA LYS A 1 -8.01 6.53 -15.71
C LYS A 1 -9.14 5.73 -16.36
N GLY A 2 -9.63 4.65 -15.74
CA GLY A 2 -10.73 3.82 -16.27
C GLY A 2 -10.44 2.31 -16.47
N LEU A 3 -9.25 1.82 -16.11
CA LEU A 3 -8.97 0.38 -16.15
C LEU A 3 -9.44 -0.27 -14.84
N GLU A 4 -10.04 -1.45 -14.96
CA GLU A 4 -10.40 -2.37 -13.88
C GLU A 4 -9.95 -3.77 -14.29
N PHE A 5 -9.55 -4.59 -13.33
CA PHE A 5 -9.02 -5.92 -13.58
C PHE A 5 -9.68 -6.93 -12.64
N PRO A 6 -9.94 -8.18 -13.09
CA PRO A 6 -10.48 -9.22 -12.23
C PRO A 6 -9.60 -9.44 -10.99
N ILE A 7 -8.28 -9.48 -11.17
CA ILE A 7 -7.29 -9.68 -10.12
C ILE A 7 -6.22 -8.60 -10.23
N VAL A 8 -5.81 -8.03 -9.09
CA VAL A 8 -4.72 -7.06 -9.00
C VAL A 8 -3.74 -7.52 -7.93
N ALA A 9 -2.44 -7.47 -8.24
CA ALA A 9 -1.36 -7.65 -7.28
C ALA A 9 -0.58 -6.34 -7.15
N LEU A 10 -0.46 -5.83 -5.92
CA LEU A 10 0.36 -4.68 -5.57
C LEU A 10 1.65 -5.16 -4.92
N ALA A 11 2.79 -4.76 -5.47
CA ALA A 11 4.12 -5.17 -5.03
C ALA A 11 5.10 -4.00 -5.15
N GLY A 12 6.31 -4.15 -4.61
CA GLY A 12 7.32 -3.08 -4.63
C GLY A 12 6.92 -1.86 -3.79
N LEU A 13 6.12 -2.08 -2.75
CA LEU A 13 5.61 -1.05 -1.85
C LEU A 13 6.69 -0.63 -0.84
N THR A 14 7.72 0.06 -1.35
CA THR A 14 8.87 0.56 -0.58
C THR A 14 8.82 2.08 -0.42
N GLU A 15 9.22 2.63 0.72
CA GLU A 15 9.13 4.07 1.03
C GLU A 15 10.25 4.95 0.41
N LEU A 16 10.73 4.62 -0.80
CA LEU A 16 11.91 5.23 -1.42
C LEU A 16 11.89 6.77 -1.54
N ARG A 17 10.73 7.43 -1.41
CA ARG A 17 10.64 8.89 -1.56
C ARG A 17 10.32 9.66 -0.28
N ARG A 18 9.97 8.97 0.82
CA ARG A 18 9.73 9.61 2.12
C ARG A 18 11.02 10.19 2.71
N GLU A 19 12.14 9.52 2.44
CA GLU A 19 13.49 9.90 2.88
C GLU A 19 13.97 11.26 2.34
N PHE A 20 13.35 11.77 1.26
CA PHE A 20 13.71 13.07 0.69
C PHE A 20 12.87 14.24 1.22
N ALA A 21 11.87 14.00 2.08
CA ALA A 21 11.04 15.06 2.66
C ALA A 21 11.85 15.88 3.68
N LYS A 22 11.88 17.20 3.50
CA LYS A 22 12.73 18.13 4.26
C LYS A 22 12.15 18.48 5.63
N ASP A 23 10.82 18.49 5.74
CA ASP A 23 10.10 18.81 6.96
C ASP A 23 8.86 17.91 7.18
N ALA A 24 8.12 18.17 8.26
CA ALA A 24 6.95 17.40 8.63
C ALA A 24 5.75 17.62 7.70
N GLU A 25 5.61 18.82 7.13
CA GLU A 25 4.51 19.16 6.24
C GLU A 25 4.68 18.44 4.90
N GLU A 26 5.88 18.50 4.32
CA GLU A 26 6.23 17.78 3.09
C GLU A 26 6.07 16.26 3.27
N ARG A 27 6.39 15.74 4.45
CA ARG A 27 6.19 14.32 4.78
C ARG A 27 4.71 13.94 4.84
N LEU A 28 3.86 14.78 5.43
CA LEU A 28 2.41 14.56 5.47
C LEU A 28 1.81 14.62 4.08
N GLU A 29 2.19 15.59 3.25
CA GLU A 29 1.74 15.68 1.86
C GLU A 29 2.13 14.45 1.05
N TYR A 30 3.36 13.96 1.24
CA TYR A 30 3.85 12.72 0.66
C TYR A 30 2.96 11.54 1.08
N GLU A 31 2.74 11.35 2.38
CA GLU A 31 1.92 10.27 2.93
C GLU A 31 0.47 10.34 2.40
N HIS A 32 -0.11 11.54 2.30
CA HIS A 32 -1.45 11.72 1.73
C HIS A 32 -1.51 11.37 0.23
N ARG A 33 -0.47 11.71 -0.53
CA ARG A 33 -0.40 11.36 -1.96
C ARG A 33 -0.26 9.86 -2.16
N GLU A 34 0.65 9.20 -1.43
CA GLU A 34 0.85 7.75 -1.52
C GLU A 34 -0.40 6.97 -1.10
N ARG A 35 -1.07 7.41 -0.02
CA ARG A 35 -2.34 6.80 0.42
C ARG A 35 -3.42 6.87 -0.65
N ARG A 36 -3.55 8.00 -1.35
CA ARG A 36 -4.49 8.13 -2.48
C ARG A 36 -4.11 7.22 -3.64
N ALA A 37 -2.81 7.09 -3.95
CA ALA A 37 -2.35 6.20 -5.01
C ALA A 37 -2.65 4.73 -4.68
N LEU A 38 -2.37 4.30 -3.45
CA LEU A 38 -2.72 2.96 -2.94
C LEU A 38 -4.22 2.70 -3.05
N TYR A 39 -5.06 3.64 -2.58
CA TYR A 39 -6.51 3.50 -2.70
C TYR A 39 -6.97 3.34 -4.15
N VAL A 40 -6.44 4.16 -5.07
CA VAL A 40 -6.76 4.06 -6.50
C VAL A 40 -6.34 2.72 -7.07
N ALA A 41 -5.20 2.17 -6.65
CA ALA A 41 -4.69 0.88 -7.11
C ALA A 41 -5.52 -0.29 -6.57
N MET A 42 -5.86 -0.27 -5.28
CA MET A 42 -6.72 -1.29 -4.65
C MET A 42 -8.11 -1.34 -5.28
N THR A 43 -8.70 -0.18 -5.58
CA THR A 43 -10.02 -0.07 -6.22
C THR A 43 -10.03 -0.46 -7.71
N ARG A 44 -8.90 -0.90 -8.28
CA ARG A 44 -8.88 -1.52 -9.62
C ARG A 44 -9.28 -3.00 -9.60
N ALA A 45 -9.25 -3.66 -8.45
CA ALA A 45 -9.59 -5.06 -8.32
C ALA A 45 -11.10 -5.28 -8.32
N MET A 46 -11.61 -6.17 -9.17
CA MET A 46 -13.03 -6.52 -9.23
C MET A 46 -13.37 -7.78 -8.41
N ARG A 47 -12.41 -8.72 -8.28
CA ARG A 47 -12.62 -10.00 -7.58
C ARG A 47 -11.54 -10.32 -6.55
N GLY A 48 -10.27 -10.16 -6.92
CA GLY A 48 -9.14 -10.52 -6.06
C GLY A 48 -8.12 -9.40 -5.96
N LEU A 49 -7.63 -9.14 -4.75
CA LEU A 49 -6.56 -8.19 -4.47
C LEU A 49 -5.49 -8.89 -3.63
N LEU A 50 -4.24 -8.84 -4.09
CA LEU A 50 -3.06 -9.26 -3.33
C LEU A 50 -2.19 -8.04 -3.07
N VAL A 51 -1.76 -7.86 -1.82
CA VAL A 51 -0.84 -6.78 -1.44
C VAL A 51 0.39 -7.42 -0.80
N LEU A 52 1.55 -7.19 -1.38
CA LEU A 52 2.83 -7.70 -0.89
C LEU A 52 3.56 -6.57 -0.16
N LEU A 53 3.84 -6.81 1.11
CA LEU A 53 4.58 -5.88 1.98
C LEU A 53 5.90 -6.54 2.39
N PRO A 54 7.00 -5.76 2.49
CA PRO A 54 8.19 -6.22 3.19
C PRO A 54 7.86 -6.55 4.65
N GLU A 55 8.46 -7.59 5.22
CA GLU A 55 8.22 -8.03 6.61
C GLU A 55 8.45 -6.89 7.62
N ASP A 56 9.50 -6.10 7.42
CA ASP A 56 9.91 -5.02 8.33
C ASP A 56 9.22 -3.67 8.07
N THR A 57 8.08 -3.65 7.37
CA THR A 57 7.41 -2.38 7.06
C THR A 57 6.71 -1.81 8.31
N ALA A 58 7.23 -0.68 8.81
CA ALA A 58 6.61 0.07 9.92
C ALA A 58 5.82 1.31 9.42
N SER A 59 5.52 1.38 8.13
CA SER A 59 4.89 2.57 7.55
C SER A 59 3.43 2.73 8.00
N PRO A 60 3.02 3.94 8.40
CA PRO A 60 1.61 4.27 8.62
C PRO A 60 0.72 4.04 7.38
N LEU A 61 1.29 3.97 6.18
CA LEU A 61 0.57 3.73 4.92
C LEU A 61 -0.02 2.32 4.83
N PHE A 62 0.55 1.35 5.54
CA PHE A 62 0.16 -0.06 5.48
C PHE A 62 -0.57 -0.51 6.75
N THR A 63 -1.18 0.44 7.47
CA THR A 63 -2.06 0.17 8.59
C THR A 63 -3.48 -0.20 8.12
N GLY A 64 -4.17 -1.07 8.85
CA GLY A 64 -5.55 -1.47 8.55
C GLY A 64 -5.71 -2.78 7.77
N PHE A 65 -4.62 -3.44 7.38
CA PHE A 65 -4.62 -4.83 6.97
C PHE A 65 -4.71 -5.72 8.21
N ALA A 66 -5.93 -5.93 8.71
CA ALA A 66 -6.19 -6.70 9.91
C ALA A 66 -7.21 -7.83 9.62
N GLU A 67 -7.04 -8.95 10.30
CA GLU A 67 -8.10 -9.94 10.42
C GLU A 67 -9.33 -9.32 11.10
N PRO A 68 -10.58 -9.69 10.72
CA PRO A 68 -10.95 -10.75 9.77
C PRO A 68 -11.10 -10.26 8.32
N TYR A 69 -10.73 -9.01 8.01
CA TYR A 69 -11.00 -8.39 6.71
C TYR A 69 -9.97 -8.76 5.63
N TRP A 70 -8.82 -9.29 6.05
CA TRP A 70 -7.72 -9.71 5.19
C TRP A 70 -7.29 -11.13 5.54
N ASN A 71 -6.94 -11.90 4.52
CA ASN A 71 -6.15 -13.12 4.69
C ASN A 71 -4.69 -12.69 4.75
N ILE A 72 -4.01 -12.95 5.87
CA ILE A 72 -2.65 -12.50 6.12
C ILE A 72 -1.75 -13.71 6.18
N GLU A 73 -0.85 -13.82 5.22
CA GLU A 73 0.20 -14.83 5.17
C GLU A 73 1.56 -14.14 5.24
N SER A 74 2.38 -14.52 6.22
CA SER A 74 3.81 -14.20 6.25
C SER A 74 4.60 -15.41 5.78
N ASP A 75 5.64 -15.19 4.96
CA ASP A 75 6.50 -16.28 4.52
C ASP A 75 7.32 -16.75 5.73
N ALA A 76 7.02 -17.93 6.26
CA ALA A 76 7.74 -18.49 7.39
C ALA A 76 9.09 -19.04 6.88
N SER A 77 10.09 -18.17 6.78
CA SER A 77 11.49 -18.56 6.53
C SER A 77 12.18 -19.03 7.81
#